data_AF-A0A2J0KPW0-F1
#
_entry.id   AF-A0A2J0KPW0-F1
#
_cell.length_a   1.000
_cell.length_b   1.000
_cell.length_c   1.000
_cell.angle_alpha   90.00
_cell.angle_beta   90.00
_cell.angle_gamma   90.00
#
_symmetry.space_group_name_H-M   'P 1'
#
loop_
_entity.id
_entity.type
_entity.pdbx_description
1 polymer ?
#
loop_
_entity_poly.entity_id
_entity_poly.type
_entity_poly.pdbx_seq_one_letter_code
_entity_poly.pdbx_strand_id
1 'polypeptide(L)'
;MIRKKGRESEAKRIFDKWDLHAEEIGFVTDDSLMRVRENGVTVAEIPAKSLADDAPVYMREEKEPAYLKAARAFDPKSVGSPGDLNAVLLKLLDTPTIASKEWIYHQYDHMVRTNTTVLPGSDASVIRIKGTAKSIAISVDCNSTYCYLDPYEGAKIAVAEAARNVACSGAVPLSITDCLNFGSPMNPEIFWQLKKCVEGIRDACVAFETPVSGGNVSLYNQNLRRRTSAKKIGGLVRTDSPSLCGENPPSTVADEVRAIDPTPVIGMVGLIEGTEPVTSYFKKAGDVIILLGESKEELGGSEYLKTIFNIKSGPVPRLDLGEAKKLVDLLVALSKKRLLASAHDCSEGGLALALAESCILAKGRELGAVITNELGSLSKEAYLFGETQSRVVISVDPENLKNVCEMSESVHVPYRKIGQARGASLEINSWIQVPLVILTATWRNAIKRRMDA
;
A
#
# COMPACT_ATOMS: atom_id res chain seq x y z
N MET A 1 34.05 5.25 -6.99
CA MET A 1 34.13 6.71 -6.77
C MET A 1 35.05 7.30 -7.83
N ILE A 2 34.71 8.44 -8.42
CA ILE A 2 35.62 9.20 -9.26
C ILE A 2 36.06 10.43 -8.47
N ARG A 3 37.37 10.58 -8.25
CA ARG A 3 37.95 11.76 -7.61
C ARG A 3 38.42 12.76 -8.65
N LYS A 4 38.44 14.05 -8.28
CA LYS A 4 39.10 15.07 -9.11
C LYS A 4 40.62 14.86 -9.06
N LYS A 5 41.27 14.95 -10.22
CA LYS A 5 42.74 14.95 -10.36
C LYS A 5 43.36 16.03 -9.45
N GLY A 6 44.46 15.71 -8.78
CA GLY A 6 45.15 16.60 -7.84
C GLY A 6 44.59 16.59 -6.41
N ARG A 7 43.51 15.85 -6.13
CA ARG A 7 42.91 15.71 -4.78
C ARG A 7 43.10 14.32 -4.19
N GLU A 8 44.13 13.62 -4.63
CA GLU A 8 44.40 12.23 -4.29
C GLU A 8 44.63 12.04 -2.79
N SER A 9 45.53 12.85 -2.23
CA SER A 9 45.90 12.83 -0.82
C SER A 9 44.73 13.22 0.08
N GLU A 10 43.85 14.11 -0.39
CA GLU A 10 42.68 14.50 0.37
C GLU A 10 41.65 13.38 0.46
N ALA A 11 41.36 12.71 -0.66
CA ALA A 11 40.50 11.53 -0.67
C ALA A 11 41.07 10.45 0.26
N LYS A 12 42.37 10.15 0.15
CA LYS A 12 43.03 9.16 1.01
C LYS A 12 42.89 9.50 2.50
N ARG A 13 43.14 10.76 2.89
CA ARG A 13 42.94 11.21 4.29
C ARG A 13 41.51 10.99 4.79
N ILE A 14 40.50 11.16 3.94
CA ILE A 14 39.10 10.90 4.33
C ILE A 14 38.90 9.41 4.60
N PHE A 15 39.38 8.54 3.70
CA PHE A 15 39.29 7.09 3.88
C PHE A 15 40.05 6.62 5.14
N ASP A 16 41.29 7.06 5.32
CA ASP A 16 42.12 6.74 6.49
C ASP A 16 41.45 7.19 7.80
N LYS A 17 40.82 8.38 7.81
CA LYS A 17 40.10 8.89 8.98
C LYS A 17 38.96 7.96 9.43
N TRP A 18 38.31 7.28 8.48
CA TRP A 18 37.21 6.35 8.75
C TRP A 18 37.65 4.88 8.75
N ASP A 19 38.97 4.62 8.73
CA ASP A 19 39.57 3.28 8.65
C ASP A 19 39.03 2.46 7.46
N LEU A 20 38.84 3.14 6.33
CA LEU A 20 38.36 2.53 5.09
C LEU A 20 39.53 2.31 4.13
N HIS A 21 39.64 1.09 3.59
CA HIS A 21 40.62 0.77 2.56
C HIS A 21 40.13 1.28 1.18
N ALA A 22 40.99 2.00 0.46
CA ALA A 22 40.69 2.51 -0.88
C ALA A 22 41.93 2.43 -1.78
N GLU A 23 41.78 1.79 -2.94
CA GLU A 23 42.85 1.59 -3.91
C GLU A 23 42.52 2.22 -5.26
N GLU A 24 43.56 2.63 -5.98
CA GLU A 24 43.41 3.09 -7.36
C GLU A 24 43.40 1.88 -8.31
N ILE A 25 42.24 1.63 -8.92
CA ILE A 25 42.04 0.48 -9.81
C ILE A 25 42.01 0.85 -11.31
N GLY A 26 42.16 2.14 -11.64
CA GLY A 26 42.12 2.61 -13.02
C GLY A 26 41.89 4.12 -13.13
N PHE A 27 41.78 4.59 -14.38
CA PHE A 27 41.55 5.98 -14.73
C PHE A 27 40.55 6.08 -15.89
N VAL A 28 39.87 7.23 -16.00
CA VAL A 28 38.92 7.51 -17.09
C VAL A 28 39.69 7.98 -18.32
N THR A 29 39.40 7.40 -19.48
CA THR A 29 39.93 7.80 -20.80
C THR A 29 38.87 8.55 -21.61
N ASP A 30 39.29 9.21 -22.68
CA ASP A 30 38.45 9.98 -23.61
C ASP A 30 38.15 9.23 -24.92
N ASP A 31 38.56 7.97 -25.02
CA ASP A 31 38.43 7.13 -26.21
C ASP A 31 37.19 6.21 -26.23
N SER A 32 36.30 6.36 -25.23
CA SER A 32 35.02 5.64 -25.14
C SER A 32 35.12 4.10 -25.03
N LEU A 33 36.28 3.57 -24.66
CA LEU A 33 36.49 2.13 -24.47
C LEU A 33 36.60 1.77 -22.98
N MET A 34 35.88 0.72 -22.56
CA MET A 34 36.13 0.04 -21.30
C MET A 34 37.24 -0.99 -21.53
N ARG A 35 38.37 -0.82 -20.84
CA ARG A 35 39.49 -1.77 -20.87
C ARG A 35 39.71 -2.38 -19.51
N VAL A 36 39.81 -3.71 -19.47
CA VAL A 36 40.26 -4.44 -18.30
C VAL A 36 41.64 -4.99 -18.61
N ARG A 37 42.61 -4.71 -17.73
CA ARG A 37 43.98 -5.21 -17.83
C ARG A 37 44.33 -6.08 -16.63
N GLU A 38 44.97 -7.20 -16.90
CA GLU A 38 45.54 -8.07 -15.88
C GLU A 38 47.04 -8.20 -16.16
N ASN A 39 47.88 -7.87 -15.16
CA ASN A 39 49.34 -7.89 -15.27
C ASN A 39 49.89 -7.14 -16.50
N GLY A 40 49.25 -6.01 -16.85
CA GLY A 40 49.63 -5.18 -18.01
C GLY A 40 49.08 -5.66 -19.36
N VAL A 41 48.42 -6.82 -19.42
CA VAL A 41 47.82 -7.37 -20.63
C VAL A 41 46.34 -7.01 -20.69
N THR A 42 45.87 -6.49 -21.83
CA THR A 42 44.44 -6.24 -22.06
C THR A 42 43.69 -7.56 -22.20
N VAL A 43 42.80 -7.86 -21.26
CA VAL A 43 41.98 -9.09 -21.23
C VAL A 43 40.55 -8.87 -21.71
N ALA A 44 40.06 -7.64 -21.67
CA ALA A 44 38.80 -7.23 -22.27
C ALA A 44 38.90 -5.79 -22.78
N GLU A 45 38.34 -5.53 -23.95
CA GLU A 45 38.20 -4.19 -24.53
C GLU A 45 36.87 -4.12 -25.27
N ILE A 46 35.95 -3.27 -24.77
CA ILE A 46 34.59 -3.15 -25.29
C ILE A 46 34.20 -1.67 -25.31
N PRO A 47 33.49 -1.17 -26.34
CA PRO A 47 32.89 0.16 -26.31
C PRO A 47 31.98 0.33 -25.09
N ALA A 48 32.23 1.37 -24.29
CA ALA A 48 31.46 1.62 -23.07
C ALA A 48 29.96 1.78 -23.36
N LYS A 49 29.63 2.43 -24.50
CA LYS A 49 28.26 2.61 -24.97
C LYS A 49 27.55 1.29 -25.20
N SER A 50 28.23 0.28 -25.75
CA SER A 50 27.60 -1.00 -26.06
C SER A 50 27.25 -1.84 -24.84
N LEU A 51 27.89 -1.56 -23.70
CA LEU A 51 27.53 -2.18 -22.42
C LEU A 51 26.35 -1.50 -21.73
N ALA A 52 26.08 -0.23 -22.05
CA ALA A 52 25.10 0.58 -21.34
C ALA A 52 23.81 0.82 -22.15
N ASP A 53 23.95 1.21 -23.42
CA ASP A 53 22.87 1.82 -24.20
C ASP A 53 22.41 0.96 -25.39
N ASP A 54 23.29 0.11 -25.93
CA ASP A 54 23.00 -0.65 -27.15
C ASP A 54 22.26 -1.98 -26.88
N ALA A 55 21.76 -2.19 -25.65
CA ALA A 55 20.97 -3.37 -25.34
C ALA A 55 19.66 -3.37 -26.16
N PRO A 56 19.32 -4.47 -26.85
CA PRO A 56 18.13 -4.51 -27.70
C PRO A 56 16.85 -4.35 -26.87
N VAL A 57 15.97 -3.46 -27.33
CA VAL A 57 14.62 -3.28 -26.77
C VAL A 57 13.65 -4.18 -27.53
N TYR A 58 12.89 -4.99 -26.80
CA TYR A 58 11.95 -5.94 -27.37
C TYR A 58 10.51 -5.46 -27.25
N MET A 59 9.81 -5.39 -28.37
CA MET A 59 8.35 -5.36 -28.41
C MET A 59 7.85 -6.80 -28.32
N ARG A 60 6.88 -7.05 -27.44
CA ARG A 60 6.35 -8.41 -27.20
C ARG A 60 4.87 -8.49 -27.52
N GLU A 61 4.44 -9.69 -27.86
CA GLU A 61 3.02 -10.02 -27.93
C GLU A 61 2.39 -9.84 -26.54
N GLU A 62 1.17 -9.32 -26.53
CA GLU A 62 0.38 -9.12 -25.32
C GLU A 62 -1.01 -9.72 -25.50
N LYS A 63 -1.55 -10.31 -24.44
CA LYS A 63 -2.88 -10.91 -24.44
C LYS A 63 -3.54 -10.71 -23.09
N GLU A 64 -4.81 -10.34 -23.06
CA GLU A 64 -5.53 -10.28 -21.78
C GLU A 64 -5.71 -11.70 -21.19
N PRO A 65 -5.38 -11.91 -19.90
CA PRO A 65 -5.56 -13.21 -19.26
C PRO A 65 -6.99 -13.74 -19.31
N ALA A 66 -7.15 -14.99 -19.73
CA ALA A 66 -8.47 -15.60 -19.92
C ALA A 66 -9.31 -15.68 -18.62
N TYR A 67 -8.66 -15.80 -17.46
CA TYR A 67 -9.34 -15.89 -16.16
C TYR A 67 -10.11 -14.61 -15.80
N LEU A 68 -9.70 -13.46 -16.31
CA LEU A 68 -10.29 -12.16 -15.97
C LEU A 68 -11.76 -12.06 -16.35
N LYS A 69 -12.17 -12.73 -17.44
CA LYS A 69 -13.57 -12.76 -17.85
C LYS A 69 -14.46 -13.39 -16.78
N ALA A 70 -14.04 -14.52 -16.22
CA ALA A 70 -14.79 -15.20 -15.15
C ALA A 70 -14.70 -14.41 -13.84
N ALA A 71 -13.53 -13.86 -13.52
CA ALA A 71 -13.32 -13.09 -12.30
C ALA A 71 -14.22 -11.84 -12.25
N ARG A 72 -14.32 -11.10 -13.36
CA ARG A 72 -15.15 -9.89 -13.45
C ARG A 72 -16.66 -10.18 -13.48
N ALA A 73 -17.07 -11.35 -13.94
CA ALA A 73 -18.47 -11.76 -14.00
C ALA A 73 -19.03 -12.22 -12.64
N PHE A 74 -18.16 -12.42 -11.64
CA PHE A 74 -18.57 -12.81 -10.30
C PHE A 74 -19.31 -11.64 -9.61
N ASP A 75 -20.52 -11.91 -9.13
CA ASP A 75 -21.30 -10.98 -8.32
C ASP A 75 -20.99 -11.20 -6.83
N PRO A 76 -20.34 -10.23 -6.14
CA PRO A 76 -20.07 -10.33 -4.71
C PRO A 76 -21.32 -10.52 -3.85
N LYS A 77 -22.51 -10.12 -4.31
CA LYS A 77 -23.76 -10.29 -3.55
C LYS A 77 -24.20 -11.75 -3.43
N SER A 78 -23.62 -12.63 -4.25
CA SER A 78 -23.94 -14.06 -4.25
C SER A 78 -23.38 -14.85 -3.06
N VAL A 79 -22.46 -14.29 -2.27
CA VAL A 79 -21.74 -15.01 -1.20
C VAL A 79 -22.55 -15.28 0.07
N GLY A 80 -23.79 -14.80 0.14
CA GLY A 80 -24.66 -14.93 1.31
C GLY A 80 -24.23 -14.06 2.49
N SER A 81 -24.94 -14.16 3.61
CA SER A 81 -24.63 -13.39 4.82
C SER A 81 -23.40 -13.96 5.56
N PRO A 82 -22.49 -13.11 6.05
CA PRO A 82 -21.32 -13.57 6.80
C PRO A 82 -21.63 -13.99 8.26
N GLY A 83 -22.87 -13.80 8.73
CA GLY A 83 -23.24 -14.03 10.13
C GLY A 83 -22.89 -12.84 11.02
N ASP A 84 -22.15 -13.08 12.10
CA ASP A 84 -21.80 -12.05 13.09
C ASP A 84 -20.72 -11.08 12.56
N LEU A 85 -21.11 -9.81 12.39
CA LEU A 85 -20.24 -8.74 11.88
C LEU A 85 -19.12 -8.36 12.88
N ASN A 86 -19.29 -8.61 14.18
CA ASN A 86 -18.22 -8.46 15.16
C ASN A 86 -17.13 -9.50 14.92
N ALA A 87 -17.51 -10.76 14.71
CA ALA A 87 -16.59 -11.83 14.37
C ALA A 87 -15.88 -11.58 13.03
N VAL A 88 -16.57 -11.01 12.03
CA VAL A 88 -15.95 -10.59 10.76
C VAL A 88 -14.87 -9.53 10.99
N LEU A 89 -15.19 -8.45 11.72
CA LEU A 89 -14.22 -7.39 12.02
C LEU A 89 -12.99 -7.97 12.74
N LEU A 90 -13.19 -8.80 13.76
CA LEU A 90 -12.09 -9.42 14.50
C LEU A 90 -11.26 -10.36 13.64
N LYS A 91 -11.89 -11.13 12.75
CA LYS A 91 -11.18 -12.01 11.82
C LYS A 91 -10.35 -11.23 10.80
N LEU A 92 -10.84 -10.09 10.33
CA LEU A 92 -10.08 -9.18 9.46
C LEU A 92 -8.91 -8.53 10.19
N LEU A 93 -9.09 -8.03 11.42
CA LEU A 93 -8.01 -7.48 12.24
C LEU A 93 -6.91 -8.50 12.57
N ASP A 94 -7.21 -9.80 12.53
CA ASP A 94 -6.24 -10.87 12.74
C ASP A 94 -5.49 -11.28 11.46
N THR A 95 -5.84 -10.80 10.27
CA THR A 95 -5.10 -11.14 9.05
C THR A 95 -3.76 -10.42 8.99
N PRO A 96 -2.67 -11.04 8.54
CA PRO A 96 -1.37 -10.36 8.42
C PRO A 96 -1.39 -9.11 7.52
N THR A 97 -2.30 -9.05 6.55
CA THR A 97 -2.52 -7.87 5.69
C THR A 97 -2.88 -6.64 6.53
N ILE A 98 -3.84 -6.79 7.47
CA ILE A 98 -4.40 -5.68 8.26
C ILE A 98 -3.72 -5.54 9.62
N ALA A 99 -3.41 -6.66 10.28
CA ALA A 99 -2.83 -6.71 11.61
C ALA A 99 -1.64 -5.77 11.83
N SER A 100 -1.43 -5.37 13.08
CA SER A 100 -0.33 -4.49 13.45
C SER A 100 1.02 -5.00 12.97
N LYS A 101 1.78 -4.11 12.32
CA LYS A 101 3.15 -4.38 11.89
C LYS A 101 4.19 -4.12 12.99
N GLU A 102 3.76 -3.81 14.23
CA GLU A 102 4.62 -3.54 15.39
C GLU A 102 5.70 -4.60 15.59
N TRP A 103 5.34 -5.87 15.47
CA TRP A 103 6.29 -6.97 15.63
C TRP A 103 7.47 -6.88 14.64
N ILE A 104 7.24 -6.36 13.42
CA ILE A 104 8.27 -6.19 12.40
C ILE A 104 9.14 -4.97 12.74
N TYR A 105 8.55 -3.78 12.88
CA TYR A 105 9.36 -2.57 13.02
C TYR A 105 9.99 -2.35 14.39
N HIS A 106 9.55 -3.07 15.44
CA HIS A 106 10.25 -3.08 16.74
C HIS A 106 11.61 -3.79 16.68
N GLN A 107 11.89 -4.55 15.63
CA GLN A 107 13.21 -5.16 15.41
C GLN A 107 14.23 -4.18 14.83
N TYR A 108 13.77 -3.01 14.35
CA TYR A 108 14.61 -1.98 13.78
C TYR A 108 14.59 -0.72 14.66
N ASP A 109 15.68 0.03 14.63
CA ASP A 109 15.68 1.36 15.19
C ASP A 109 14.91 2.33 14.29
N HIS A 110 14.01 3.09 14.90
CA HIS A 110 13.18 4.10 14.23
C HIS A 110 13.34 5.49 14.87
N MET A 111 14.37 5.68 15.70
CA MET A 111 14.59 6.88 16.52
C MET A 111 16.00 7.48 16.41
N VAL A 112 16.95 6.82 15.74
CA VAL A 112 18.32 7.29 15.57
C VAL A 112 18.31 8.67 14.91
N ARG A 113 19.08 9.59 15.51
CA ARG A 113 19.10 11.04 15.21
C ARG A 113 17.84 11.81 15.60
N THR A 114 16.84 11.18 16.22
CA THR A 114 15.61 11.78 16.78
C THR A 114 14.88 12.70 15.81
N ASN A 115 14.87 12.36 14.52
CA ASN A 115 14.23 13.16 13.48
C ASN A 115 12.81 12.68 13.13
N THR A 116 12.45 11.45 13.49
CA THR A 116 11.11 10.91 13.26
C THR A 116 10.09 11.62 14.16
N THR A 117 9.06 12.22 13.58
CA THR A 117 7.97 12.92 14.29
C THR A 117 6.67 12.12 14.28
N VAL A 118 6.44 11.31 13.25
CA VAL A 118 5.40 10.27 13.22
C VAL A 118 6.09 8.93 12.98
N LEU A 119 5.95 8.03 13.94
CA LEU A 119 6.56 6.70 13.93
C LEU A 119 5.84 5.77 12.94
N PRO A 120 6.46 4.63 12.56
CA PRO A 120 5.79 3.60 11.77
C PRO A 120 4.46 3.15 12.39
N GLY A 121 3.49 2.82 11.54
CA GLY A 121 2.16 2.35 11.93
C GLY A 121 1.04 3.38 11.79
N SER A 122 1.34 4.64 11.45
CA SER A 122 0.36 5.58 10.88
C SER A 122 0.31 5.45 9.34
N ASP A 123 -0.60 6.15 8.66
CA ASP A 123 -0.69 6.18 7.18
C ASP A 123 0.64 6.53 6.50
N ALA A 124 1.38 7.47 7.07
CA ALA A 124 2.71 7.85 6.60
C ALA A 124 3.66 8.06 7.78
N SER A 125 4.92 7.66 7.59
CA SER A 125 5.99 8.03 8.52
C SER A 125 6.49 9.43 8.19
N VAL A 126 6.75 10.24 9.21
CA VAL A 126 7.17 11.65 9.03
C VAL A 126 8.52 11.89 9.70
N ILE A 127 9.44 12.49 8.95
CA ILE A 127 10.81 12.80 9.39
C ILE A 127 11.05 14.31 9.24
N ARG A 128 11.35 15.01 10.33
CA ARG A 128 11.68 16.44 10.30
C ARG A 128 13.08 16.72 9.75
N ILE A 129 13.20 17.82 9.02
CA ILE A 129 14.47 18.34 8.55
C ILE A 129 14.96 19.38 9.56
N LYS A 130 15.92 18.99 10.40
CA LYS A 130 16.53 19.84 11.43
C LYS A 130 17.02 21.18 10.86
N GLY A 131 16.78 22.26 11.60
CA GLY A 131 17.13 23.61 11.18
C GLY A 131 16.16 24.25 10.18
N THR A 132 15.04 23.59 9.87
CA THR A 132 14.00 24.10 8.97
C THR A 132 12.61 23.88 9.57
N ALA A 133 11.59 24.48 8.96
CA ALA A 133 10.18 24.21 9.25
C ALA A 133 9.58 23.11 8.35
N LYS A 134 10.42 22.22 7.80
CA LYS A 134 10.03 21.20 6.82
C LYS A 134 10.11 19.80 7.41
N SER A 135 9.18 18.94 6.99
CA SER A 135 9.20 17.50 7.25
C SER A 135 8.89 16.71 5.98
N ILE A 136 9.49 15.53 5.86
CA ILE A 136 9.27 14.60 4.76
C ILE A 136 8.32 13.51 5.26
N ALA A 137 7.22 13.30 4.54
CA ALA A 137 6.30 12.18 4.76
C ALA A 137 6.54 11.10 3.70
N ILE A 138 6.45 9.83 4.12
CA ILE A 138 6.69 8.68 3.25
C ILE A 138 5.60 7.62 3.49
N SER A 139 5.01 7.12 2.41
CA SER A 139 4.13 5.93 2.41
C SER A 139 4.61 4.92 1.35
N VAL A 140 4.14 3.68 1.47
CA VAL A 140 4.42 2.59 0.52
C VAL A 140 3.17 1.72 0.37
N ASP A 141 2.68 1.56 -0.86
CA ASP A 141 1.35 1.01 -1.09
C ASP A 141 1.32 0.09 -2.32
N CYS A 142 0.58 -1.02 -2.21
CA CYS A 142 0.34 -1.97 -3.30
C CYS A 142 -0.74 -3.01 -2.93
N ASN A 143 -1.89 -2.96 -3.62
CA ASN A 143 -2.87 -4.04 -3.54
C ASN A 143 -2.73 -4.98 -4.75
N SER A 144 -1.97 -6.07 -4.56
CA SER A 144 -1.73 -7.07 -5.60
C SER A 144 -2.99 -7.85 -5.99
N THR A 145 -4.02 -7.88 -5.12
CA THR A 145 -5.32 -8.50 -5.46
C THR A 145 -6.03 -7.67 -6.52
N TYR A 146 -6.04 -6.35 -6.37
CA TYR A 146 -6.60 -5.48 -7.40
C TYR A 146 -5.80 -5.57 -8.69
N CYS A 147 -4.48 -5.51 -8.61
CA CYS A 147 -3.64 -5.62 -9.81
C CYS A 147 -3.79 -6.97 -10.52
N TYR A 148 -4.11 -8.04 -9.80
CA TYR A 148 -4.43 -9.33 -10.39
C TYR A 148 -5.80 -9.37 -11.09
N LEU A 149 -6.81 -8.67 -10.56
CA LEU A 149 -8.19 -8.66 -11.07
C LEU A 149 -8.44 -7.58 -12.14
N ASP A 150 -7.68 -6.49 -12.09
CA ASP A 150 -7.64 -5.41 -13.06
C ASP A 150 -6.28 -4.67 -12.91
N PRO A 151 -5.26 -5.02 -13.71
CA PRO A 151 -3.91 -4.46 -13.54
C PRO A 151 -3.84 -2.94 -13.72
N TYR A 152 -4.66 -2.39 -14.63
CA TYR A 152 -4.70 -0.94 -14.84
C TYR A 152 -5.32 -0.24 -13.63
N GLU A 153 -6.49 -0.70 -13.20
CA GLU A 153 -7.20 -0.08 -12.08
C GLU A 153 -6.44 -0.26 -10.76
N GLY A 154 -5.89 -1.45 -10.50
CA GLY A 154 -5.14 -1.74 -9.29
C GLY A 154 -3.84 -0.92 -9.16
N ALA A 155 -3.09 -0.74 -10.25
CA ALA A 155 -1.87 0.07 -10.20
C ALA A 155 -2.16 1.56 -10.07
N LYS A 156 -3.25 2.04 -10.70
CA LYS A 156 -3.77 3.40 -10.52
C LYS A 156 -4.18 3.65 -9.06
N ILE A 157 -4.85 2.67 -8.44
CA ILE A 157 -5.22 2.70 -7.01
C ILE A 157 -3.97 2.76 -6.11
N ALA A 158 -2.94 1.96 -6.38
CA ALA A 158 -1.72 1.96 -5.57
C ALA A 158 -1.05 3.36 -5.49
N VAL A 159 -1.01 4.10 -6.60
CA VAL A 159 -0.51 5.49 -6.61
C VAL A 159 -1.43 6.43 -5.82
N ALA A 160 -2.74 6.30 -6.01
CA ALA A 160 -3.73 7.15 -5.34
C ALA A 160 -3.77 6.94 -3.83
N GLU A 161 -3.63 5.70 -3.38
CA GLU A 161 -3.54 5.33 -1.98
C GLU A 161 -2.26 5.90 -1.35
N ALA A 162 -1.12 5.77 -2.03
CA ALA A 162 0.12 6.36 -1.54
C ALA A 162 0.04 7.90 -1.43
N ALA A 163 -0.61 8.55 -2.40
CA ALA A 163 -0.82 10.00 -2.36
C ALA A 163 -1.75 10.39 -1.20
N ARG A 164 -2.82 9.62 -0.99
CA ARG A 164 -3.79 9.80 0.10
C ARG A 164 -3.15 9.60 1.47
N ASN A 165 -2.32 8.58 1.65
CA ASN A 165 -1.63 8.28 2.91
C ASN A 165 -0.65 9.39 3.31
N VAL A 166 0.13 9.89 2.34
CA VAL A 166 0.96 11.08 2.54
C VAL A 166 0.10 12.31 2.87
N ALA A 167 -1.02 12.52 2.19
CA ALA A 167 -1.92 13.64 2.45
C ALA A 167 -2.62 13.59 3.82
N CYS A 168 -2.95 12.39 4.32
CA CYS A 168 -3.49 12.19 5.68
C CYS A 168 -2.54 12.70 6.76
N SER A 169 -1.22 12.67 6.52
CA SER A 169 -0.24 13.28 7.42
C SER A 169 -0.14 14.81 7.32
N GLY A 170 -0.80 15.42 6.33
CA GLY A 170 -0.73 16.85 6.01
C GLY A 170 0.31 17.21 4.95
N ALA A 171 0.98 16.23 4.37
CA ALA A 171 2.02 16.46 3.37
C ALA A 171 1.44 16.62 1.96
N VAL A 172 2.03 17.52 1.17
CA VAL A 172 1.79 17.60 -0.27
C VAL A 172 2.55 16.45 -0.93
N PRO A 173 1.90 15.53 -1.67
CA PRO A 173 2.60 14.51 -2.47
C PRO A 173 3.51 15.18 -3.52
N LEU A 174 4.74 14.67 -3.71
CA LEU A 174 5.73 15.29 -4.61
C LEU A 174 6.25 14.36 -5.70
N SER A 175 6.53 13.09 -5.38
CA SER A 175 7.13 12.15 -6.33
C SER A 175 6.96 10.73 -5.84
N ILE A 176 6.99 9.79 -6.78
CA ILE A 176 7.01 8.36 -6.47
C ILE A 176 8.32 7.70 -6.88
N THR A 177 8.58 6.56 -6.23
CA THR A 177 9.40 5.48 -6.78
C THR A 177 8.55 4.24 -6.98
N ASP A 178 8.76 3.52 -8.08
CA ASP A 178 8.03 2.29 -8.40
C ASP A 178 8.95 1.07 -8.41
N CYS A 179 8.55 0.04 -7.68
CA CYS A 179 9.20 -1.27 -7.67
C CYS A 179 8.26 -2.28 -8.34
N LEU A 180 8.45 -2.47 -9.65
CA LEU A 180 7.64 -3.34 -10.50
C LEU A 180 8.05 -4.80 -10.32
N ASN A 181 7.17 -5.65 -9.78
CA ASN A 181 7.43 -7.09 -9.61
C ASN A 181 6.41 -7.93 -10.40
N PHE A 182 6.91 -8.67 -11.39
CA PHE A 182 6.08 -9.45 -12.31
C PHE A 182 6.71 -10.82 -12.63
N GLY A 183 5.89 -11.74 -13.14
CA GLY A 183 6.34 -13.01 -13.71
C GLY A 183 7.19 -12.83 -14.99
N SER A 184 7.34 -13.90 -15.77
CA SER A 184 8.11 -13.84 -17.01
C SER A 184 7.40 -12.98 -18.07
N PRO A 185 8.06 -11.93 -18.62
CA PRO A 185 7.51 -11.11 -19.69
C PRO A 185 7.43 -11.88 -21.02
N MET A 186 7.93 -13.11 -21.07
CA MET A 186 7.78 -13.98 -22.25
C MET A 186 6.37 -14.55 -22.39
N ASN A 187 5.58 -14.55 -21.30
CA ASN A 187 4.17 -14.90 -21.37
C ASN A 187 3.37 -13.65 -21.79
N PRO A 188 2.62 -13.69 -22.91
CA PRO A 188 1.81 -12.56 -23.37
C PRO A 188 0.81 -12.03 -22.34
N GLU A 189 0.30 -12.88 -21.45
CA GLU A 189 -0.62 -12.50 -20.38
C GLU A 189 0.08 -11.69 -19.28
N ILE A 190 1.30 -12.08 -18.90
CA ILE A 190 2.09 -11.34 -17.91
C ILE A 190 2.61 -10.02 -18.49
N PHE A 191 3.04 -10.01 -19.76
CA PHE A 191 3.46 -8.78 -20.42
C PHE A 191 2.32 -7.77 -20.53
N TRP A 192 1.10 -8.25 -20.84
CA TRP A 192 -0.11 -7.43 -20.82
C TRP A 192 -0.38 -6.83 -19.43
N GLN A 193 -0.28 -7.64 -18.36
CA GLN A 193 -0.45 -7.15 -16.98
C GLN A 193 0.59 -6.06 -16.64
N LEU A 194 1.86 -6.28 -16.98
CA LEU A 194 2.94 -5.30 -16.78
C LEU A 194 2.61 -3.98 -17.47
N LYS A 195 2.28 -4.02 -18.76
CA LYS A 195 1.92 -2.81 -19.52
C LYS A 195 0.74 -2.08 -18.90
N LYS A 196 -0.32 -2.81 -18.54
CA LYS A 196 -1.53 -2.22 -17.94
C LYS A 196 -1.24 -1.57 -16.59
N CYS A 197 -0.42 -2.17 -15.74
CA CYS A 197 0.04 -1.54 -14.51
C CYS A 197 0.80 -0.24 -14.79
N VAL A 198 1.75 -0.24 -15.73
CA VAL A 198 2.53 0.96 -16.10
C VAL A 198 1.63 2.08 -16.65
N GLU A 199 0.63 1.74 -17.47
CA GLU A 199 -0.39 2.69 -17.94
C GLU A 199 -1.19 3.30 -16.78
N GLY A 200 -1.61 2.48 -15.81
CA GLY A 200 -2.34 2.94 -14.62
C GLY A 200 -1.50 3.86 -13.73
N ILE A 201 -0.23 3.51 -13.51
CA ILE A 201 0.74 4.36 -12.78
C ILE A 201 0.91 5.69 -13.50
N ARG A 202 1.15 5.67 -14.82
CA ARG A 202 1.31 6.88 -15.63
C ARG A 202 0.14 7.84 -15.44
N ASP A 203 -1.08 7.35 -15.61
CA ASP A 203 -2.28 8.20 -15.57
C ASP A 203 -2.52 8.76 -14.17
N ALA A 204 -2.28 7.98 -13.12
CA ALA A 204 -2.34 8.46 -11.75
C ALA A 204 -1.26 9.53 -11.48
N CYS A 205 -0.01 9.29 -11.88
CA CYS A 205 1.08 10.27 -11.71
C CYS A 205 0.81 11.60 -12.42
N VAL A 206 0.19 11.56 -13.60
CA VAL A 206 -0.25 12.78 -14.31
C VAL A 206 -1.31 13.51 -13.51
N ALA A 207 -2.30 12.81 -12.96
CA ALA A 207 -3.40 13.42 -12.20
C ALA A 207 -2.95 13.99 -10.84
N PHE A 208 -2.03 13.32 -10.14
CA PHE A 208 -1.50 13.76 -8.85
C PHE A 208 -0.31 14.71 -8.97
N GLU A 209 0.21 14.92 -10.19
CA GLU A 209 1.43 15.71 -10.45
C GLU A 209 2.66 15.15 -9.72
N THR A 210 2.73 13.83 -9.58
CA THR A 210 3.80 13.11 -8.86
C THR A 210 4.67 12.32 -9.85
N PRO A 211 5.76 12.89 -10.38
CA PRO A 211 6.63 12.18 -11.31
C PRO A 211 7.30 10.97 -10.67
N VAL A 212 7.60 9.96 -11.49
CA VAL A 212 8.48 8.84 -11.13
C VAL A 212 9.92 9.34 -11.13
N SER A 213 10.57 9.41 -9.97
CA SER A 213 11.95 9.89 -9.84
C SER A 213 13.01 8.78 -9.79
N GLY A 214 12.58 7.54 -9.65
CA GLY A 214 13.42 6.35 -9.66
C GLY A 214 12.59 5.09 -9.48
N GLY A 215 13.18 3.92 -9.68
CA GLY A 215 12.44 2.66 -9.55
C GLY A 215 13.30 1.44 -9.76
N ASN A 216 12.64 0.28 -9.73
CA ASN A 216 13.22 -1.03 -9.99
C ASN A 216 12.24 -1.89 -10.79
N VAL A 217 12.77 -2.75 -11.67
CA VAL A 217 11.96 -3.72 -12.40
C VAL A 217 12.50 -5.12 -12.14
N SER A 218 11.72 -5.92 -11.41
CA SER A 218 11.95 -7.33 -11.14
C SER A 218 11.01 -8.17 -11.99
N LEU A 219 11.58 -8.91 -12.94
CA LEU A 219 10.85 -9.81 -13.84
C LEU A 219 11.19 -11.27 -13.51
N TYR A 220 10.44 -12.19 -14.11
CA TYR A 220 10.64 -13.64 -13.92
C TYR A 220 10.36 -14.14 -12.49
N ASN A 221 9.54 -13.42 -11.72
CA ASN A 221 9.08 -13.84 -10.40
C ASN A 221 8.00 -14.93 -10.52
N GLN A 222 8.43 -16.16 -10.77
CA GLN A 222 7.56 -17.32 -10.93
C GLN A 222 8.30 -18.61 -10.57
N ASN A 223 7.56 -19.61 -10.08
CA ASN A 223 8.12 -20.91 -9.74
C ASN A 223 7.38 -22.06 -10.46
N LEU A 224 8.11 -23.13 -10.73
CA LEU A 224 7.54 -24.40 -11.18
C LEU A 224 6.96 -25.12 -9.96
N ARG A 225 5.64 -25.34 -9.93
CA ARG A 225 5.00 -26.15 -8.89
C ARG A 225 4.66 -27.51 -9.46
N ARG A 226 5.21 -28.57 -8.86
CA ARG A 226 4.78 -29.95 -9.11
C ARG A 226 3.39 -30.16 -8.51
N ARG A 227 2.38 -30.41 -9.33
CA ARG A 227 1.08 -30.91 -8.86
C ARG A 227 1.16 -32.41 -8.62
N THR A 228 0.99 -32.84 -7.37
CA THR A 228 0.42 -34.16 -7.10
C THR A 228 -1.08 -34.07 -7.36
N SER A 229 -1.60 -34.87 -8.28
CA SER A 229 -2.99 -34.83 -8.76
C SER A 229 -4.01 -34.82 -7.61
N ALA A 230 -4.71 -33.70 -7.40
CA ALA A 230 -5.85 -33.63 -6.50
C ALA A 230 -7.02 -34.45 -7.06
N LYS A 231 -7.65 -35.28 -6.20
CA LYS A 231 -8.86 -36.06 -6.52
C LYS A 231 -9.99 -35.12 -6.95
N LYS A 232 -10.53 -35.32 -8.15
CA LYS A 232 -11.73 -34.64 -8.64
C LYS A 232 -12.94 -35.17 -7.85
N ILE A 233 -13.46 -34.41 -6.90
CA ILE A 233 -14.81 -34.63 -6.35
C ILE A 233 -15.53 -33.28 -6.41
N GLY A 234 -16.51 -33.17 -7.31
CA GLY A 234 -17.52 -32.10 -7.33
C GLY A 234 -17.05 -30.66 -7.55
N GLY A 235 -16.77 -30.29 -8.80
CA GLY A 235 -17.12 -28.98 -9.41
C GLY A 235 -16.73 -27.63 -8.80
N LEU A 236 -16.07 -27.55 -7.64
CA LEU A 236 -15.60 -26.30 -7.02
C LEU A 236 -14.10 -26.39 -6.73
N VAL A 237 -13.34 -25.38 -7.15
CA VAL A 237 -11.91 -25.27 -6.82
C VAL A 237 -11.79 -24.75 -5.38
N ARG A 238 -11.50 -25.65 -4.44
CA ARG A 238 -11.01 -25.29 -3.10
C ARG A 238 -9.48 -25.30 -3.10
N THR A 239 -8.87 -24.33 -2.41
CA THR A 239 -7.43 -24.37 -2.08
C THR A 239 -7.27 -25.09 -0.75
N ASP A 240 -6.95 -26.39 -0.79
CA ASP A 240 -6.81 -27.21 0.43
C ASP A 240 -5.45 -27.02 1.11
N SER A 241 -5.49 -26.97 2.44
CA SER A 241 -4.36 -27.17 3.36
C SER A 241 -3.99 -28.67 3.45
N PRO A 242 -2.74 -29.04 3.78
CA PRO A 242 -2.26 -30.42 3.61
C PRO A 242 -2.69 -31.35 4.75
N SER A 243 -3.26 -32.51 4.42
CA SER A 243 -3.39 -33.68 5.31
C SER A 243 -2.32 -34.72 4.99
N LEU A 244 -1.69 -35.25 6.05
CA LEU A 244 -0.67 -36.30 6.05
C LEU A 244 -1.22 -37.70 5.70
N CYS A 245 -0.32 -38.51 5.12
CA CYS A 245 -0.33 -39.99 4.99
C CYS A 245 -0.98 -40.63 3.74
N GLY A 246 -0.13 -41.34 2.97
CA GLY A 246 -0.47 -42.67 2.41
C GLY A 246 -0.70 -42.79 0.90
N GLU A 247 0.27 -43.43 0.23
CA GLU A 247 0.18 -44.18 -1.04
C GLU A 247 0.35 -43.43 -2.38
N ASN A 248 1.29 -43.94 -3.20
CA ASN A 248 1.71 -43.41 -4.51
C ASN A 248 0.66 -43.62 -5.61
N PRO A 249 0.23 -42.57 -6.32
CA PRO A 249 -0.50 -42.73 -7.58
C PRO A 249 0.41 -42.56 -8.82
N PRO A 250 0.00 -43.10 -9.98
CA PRO A 250 0.82 -43.17 -11.19
C PRO A 250 1.02 -41.81 -11.87
N SER A 251 2.09 -41.74 -12.65
CA SER A 251 2.68 -40.60 -13.32
C SER A 251 1.84 -39.98 -14.44
N THR A 252 1.37 -38.75 -14.22
CA THR A 252 1.38 -37.65 -15.20
C THR A 252 1.49 -36.32 -14.42
N VAL A 253 2.73 -35.94 -14.08
CA VAL A 253 3.00 -34.66 -13.40
C VAL A 253 3.04 -33.59 -14.49
N ALA A 254 2.03 -32.72 -14.54
CA ALA A 254 2.12 -31.47 -15.28
C ALA A 254 2.75 -30.43 -14.36
N ASP A 255 3.93 -29.93 -14.73
CA ASP A 255 4.54 -28.79 -14.05
C ASP A 255 3.68 -27.54 -14.33
N GLU A 256 3.13 -26.94 -13.28
CA GLU A 256 2.35 -25.70 -13.38
C GLU A 256 3.27 -24.52 -13.04
N VAL A 257 3.49 -23.63 -14.00
CA VAL A 257 4.19 -22.37 -13.76
C VAL A 257 3.26 -21.43 -13.02
N ARG A 258 3.60 -21.08 -11.78
CA ARG A 258 2.85 -20.10 -10.99
C ARG A 258 3.65 -18.80 -10.89
N ALA A 259 3.19 -17.77 -11.58
CA ALA A 259 3.67 -16.41 -11.39
C ALA A 259 3.09 -15.79 -10.11
N ILE A 260 3.80 -14.82 -9.55
CA ILE A 260 3.22 -13.93 -8.53
C ILE A 260 2.06 -13.12 -9.11
N ASP A 261 1.24 -12.58 -8.23
CA ASP A 261 0.30 -11.53 -8.63
C ASP A 261 1.09 -10.29 -9.09
N PRO A 262 0.59 -9.54 -10.09
CA PRO A 262 1.16 -8.24 -10.46
C PRO A 262 1.33 -7.36 -9.22
N THR A 263 2.55 -6.93 -8.94
CA THR A 263 2.86 -6.20 -7.69
C THR A 263 3.73 -4.96 -7.99
N PRO A 264 3.11 -3.90 -8.55
CA PRO A 264 3.76 -2.59 -8.66
C PRO A 264 3.74 -1.88 -7.30
N VAL A 265 4.83 -1.97 -6.54
CA VAL A 265 4.92 -1.31 -5.23
C VAL A 265 5.26 0.15 -5.43
N ILE A 266 4.43 1.04 -4.89
CA ILE A 266 4.60 2.49 -5.03
C ILE A 266 5.07 3.08 -3.71
N GLY A 267 6.28 3.65 -3.69
CA GLY A 267 6.74 4.49 -2.58
C GLY A 267 6.49 5.96 -2.90
N MET A 268 5.79 6.68 -2.03
CA MET A 268 5.44 8.09 -2.22
C MET A 268 6.22 8.96 -1.24
N VAL A 269 6.75 10.08 -1.71
CA VAL A 269 7.37 11.10 -0.87
C VAL A 269 6.56 12.38 -0.95
N GLY A 270 6.28 12.99 0.21
CA GLY A 270 5.63 14.28 0.31
C GLY A 270 6.32 15.24 1.29
N LEU A 271 5.91 16.51 1.22
CA LEU A 271 6.48 17.59 2.02
C LEU A 271 5.42 18.27 2.89
N ILE A 272 5.72 18.39 4.17
CA ILE A 272 5.03 19.25 5.12
C ILE A 272 5.88 20.51 5.32
N GLU A 273 5.26 21.69 5.23
CA GLU A 273 5.94 22.97 5.45
C GLU A 273 5.12 23.81 6.44
N GLY A 274 5.75 24.21 7.55
CA GLY A 274 5.19 25.16 8.53
C GLY A 274 4.07 24.62 9.43
N THR A 275 3.77 23.32 9.39
CA THR A 275 2.74 22.68 10.21
C THR A 275 3.23 21.40 10.87
N GLU A 276 2.60 21.04 11.97
CA GLU A 276 2.80 19.74 12.62
C GLU A 276 2.08 18.65 11.82
N PRO A 277 2.63 17.43 11.78
CA PRO A 277 1.99 16.33 11.08
C PRO A 277 0.68 15.91 11.77
N VAL A 278 -0.27 15.50 10.95
CA VAL A 278 -1.53 14.86 11.39
C VAL A 278 -1.28 13.36 11.55
N THR A 279 -1.94 12.75 12.54
CA THR A 279 -1.82 11.31 12.85
C THR A 279 -3.15 10.60 12.64
N SER A 280 -3.11 9.29 12.48
CA SER A 280 -4.27 8.47 12.10
C SER A 280 -5.21 8.06 13.24
N TYR A 281 -4.99 8.55 14.47
CA TYR A 281 -5.76 8.13 15.65
C TYR A 281 -6.54 9.26 16.31
N PHE A 282 -7.67 8.92 16.94
CA PHE A 282 -8.49 9.86 17.69
C PHE A 282 -7.75 10.38 18.94
N LYS A 283 -7.83 11.69 19.18
CA LYS A 283 -7.02 12.36 20.22
C LYS A 283 -7.83 12.82 21.42
N LYS A 284 -9.08 13.23 21.21
CA LYS A 284 -9.89 13.89 22.23
C LYS A 284 -11.33 13.37 22.18
N ALA A 285 -11.87 13.08 23.37
CA ALA A 285 -13.27 12.71 23.50
C ALA A 285 -14.17 13.91 23.14
N GLY A 286 -15.21 13.65 22.36
CA GLY A 286 -16.13 14.66 21.84
C GLY A 286 -15.76 15.20 20.45
N ASP A 287 -14.60 14.85 19.90
CA ASP A 287 -14.26 15.17 18.50
C ASP A 287 -15.31 14.58 17.57
N VAL A 288 -15.71 15.36 16.57
CA VAL A 288 -16.68 14.94 15.55
C VAL A 288 -15.97 14.09 14.51
N ILE A 289 -16.51 12.91 14.22
CA ILE A 289 -15.99 12.01 13.20
C ILE A 289 -16.74 12.24 11.89
N ILE A 290 -15.99 12.52 10.83
CA ILE A 290 -16.49 12.77 9.48
C ILE A 290 -15.86 11.77 8.52
N LEU A 291 -16.69 11.18 7.66
CA LEU A 291 -16.23 10.46 6.48
C LEU A 291 -16.18 11.45 5.32
N LEU A 292 -15.00 11.69 4.76
CA LEU A 292 -14.83 12.33 3.46
C LEU A 292 -14.94 11.25 2.37
N GLY A 293 -15.59 11.58 1.25
CA GLY A 293 -15.92 10.65 0.17
C GLY A 293 -17.23 9.88 0.39
N GLU A 294 -17.59 9.04 -0.58
CA GLU A 294 -18.81 8.23 -0.56
C GLU A 294 -18.49 6.74 -0.60
N SER A 295 -19.31 5.94 0.07
CA SER A 295 -19.22 4.48 0.00
C SER A 295 -20.11 3.98 -1.13
N LYS A 296 -19.63 2.98 -1.88
CA LYS A 296 -20.36 2.34 -2.98
C LYS A 296 -20.56 0.86 -2.67
N GLU A 297 -21.45 0.22 -3.42
CA GLU A 297 -21.70 -1.23 -3.30
C GLU A 297 -20.57 -2.01 -3.99
N GLU A 298 -19.37 -1.95 -3.43
CA GLU A 298 -18.14 -2.50 -4.01
C GLU A 298 -17.43 -3.44 -3.01
N LEU A 299 -17.51 -4.73 -3.27
CA LEU A 299 -16.86 -5.78 -2.45
C LEU A 299 -15.85 -6.62 -3.25
N GLY A 300 -15.82 -6.50 -4.59
CA GLY A 300 -14.95 -7.32 -5.43
C GLY A 300 -13.47 -7.07 -5.14
N GLY A 301 -12.69 -8.15 -5.07
CA GLY A 301 -11.27 -8.08 -4.72
C GLY A 301 -10.97 -7.71 -3.26
N SER A 302 -11.97 -7.48 -2.41
CA SER A 302 -11.75 -7.03 -1.03
C SER A 302 -11.07 -8.07 -0.13
N GLU A 303 -10.38 -7.59 0.90
CA GLU A 303 -9.84 -8.45 1.96
C GLU A 303 -10.98 -9.15 2.73
N TYR A 304 -12.18 -8.56 2.77
CA TYR A 304 -13.40 -9.21 3.26
C TYR A 304 -13.75 -10.49 2.47
N LEU A 305 -13.88 -10.40 1.14
CA LEU A 305 -14.18 -11.60 0.32
C LEU A 305 -13.07 -12.66 0.46
N LYS A 306 -11.81 -12.21 0.44
CA LYS A 306 -10.64 -13.08 0.53
C LYS A 306 -10.56 -13.78 1.90
N THR A 307 -10.83 -13.09 2.99
CA THR A 307 -10.65 -13.63 4.34
C THR A 307 -11.84 -14.43 4.84
N ILE A 308 -13.05 -13.95 4.53
CA ILE A 308 -14.29 -14.56 5.04
C ILE A 308 -14.71 -15.71 4.16
N PHE A 309 -14.63 -15.56 2.84
CA PHE A 309 -15.13 -16.54 1.88
C PHE A 309 -14.03 -17.26 1.10
N ASN A 310 -12.76 -16.89 1.26
CA ASN A 310 -11.65 -17.40 0.46
C ASN A 310 -11.86 -17.17 -1.05
N ILE A 311 -12.42 -16.01 -1.39
CA ILE A 311 -12.75 -15.62 -2.77
C ILE A 311 -11.86 -14.45 -3.19
N LYS A 312 -11.10 -14.66 -4.27
CA LYS A 312 -10.32 -13.62 -4.95
C LYS A 312 -10.91 -13.36 -6.34
N SER A 313 -12.02 -12.63 -6.39
CA SER A 313 -12.83 -12.43 -7.59
C SER A 313 -13.70 -11.18 -7.46
N GLY A 314 -14.40 -10.84 -8.53
CA GLY A 314 -15.32 -9.71 -8.63
C GLY A 314 -14.69 -8.47 -9.25
N PRO A 315 -15.51 -7.49 -9.65
CA PRO A 315 -15.03 -6.20 -10.12
C PRO A 315 -14.36 -5.44 -8.99
N VAL A 316 -13.12 -4.99 -9.21
CA VAL A 316 -12.40 -4.14 -8.23
C VAL A 316 -13.07 -2.77 -8.12
N PRO A 317 -12.90 -2.06 -6.98
CA PRO A 317 -13.40 -0.69 -6.83
C PRO A 317 -12.93 0.24 -7.96
N ARG A 318 -13.80 1.12 -8.44
CA ARG A 318 -13.44 2.09 -9.49
C ARG A 318 -12.96 3.41 -8.87
N LEU A 319 -11.79 3.86 -9.29
CA LEU A 319 -11.15 5.10 -8.90
C LEU A 319 -11.35 6.18 -9.97
N ASP A 320 -12.02 7.25 -9.58
CA ASP A 320 -12.00 8.52 -10.31
C ASP A 320 -10.81 9.36 -9.84
N LEU A 321 -9.88 9.66 -10.75
CA LEU A 321 -8.66 10.41 -10.43
C LEU A 321 -8.95 11.88 -10.08
N GLY A 322 -9.99 12.48 -10.65
CA GLY A 322 -10.38 13.85 -10.35
C GLY A 322 -10.96 13.98 -8.94
N GLU A 323 -11.83 13.04 -8.55
CA GLU A 323 -12.34 12.95 -7.17
C GLU A 323 -11.20 12.69 -6.17
N ALA A 324 -10.29 11.76 -6.49
CA ALA A 324 -9.16 11.43 -5.63
C ALA A 324 -8.20 12.62 -5.44
N LYS A 325 -7.89 13.36 -6.51
CA LYS A 325 -7.05 14.55 -6.45
C LYS A 325 -7.68 15.65 -5.58
N LYS A 326 -8.97 15.91 -5.75
CA LYS A 326 -9.70 16.89 -4.92
C LYS A 326 -9.66 16.53 -3.44
N LEU A 327 -9.83 15.25 -3.11
CA LEU A 327 -9.73 14.77 -1.74
C LEU A 327 -8.33 14.98 -1.16
N VAL A 328 -7.28 14.59 -1.90
CA VAL A 328 -5.88 14.82 -1.51
C VAL A 328 -5.60 16.30 -1.27
N ASP A 329 -6.01 17.18 -2.19
CA ASP A 329 -5.82 18.62 -2.06
C ASP A 329 -6.57 19.19 -0.85
N LEU A 330 -7.79 18.71 -0.60
CA LEU A 330 -8.59 19.09 0.56
C LEU A 330 -7.89 18.72 1.87
N LEU A 331 -7.39 17.49 2.00
CA LEU A 331 -6.70 17.02 3.21
C LEU A 331 -5.49 17.90 3.53
N VAL A 332 -4.68 18.20 2.52
CA VAL A 332 -3.54 19.11 2.64
C VAL A 332 -4.00 20.51 3.07
N ALA A 333 -5.05 21.04 2.46
CA ALA A 333 -5.57 22.37 2.79
C ALA A 333 -6.13 22.47 4.22
N LEU A 334 -6.86 21.44 4.66
CA LEU A 334 -7.40 21.33 6.02
C LEU A 334 -6.27 21.23 7.06
N SER A 335 -5.24 20.42 6.77
CA SER A 335 -4.06 20.30 7.63
C SER A 335 -3.27 21.62 7.73
N LYS A 336 -3.04 22.31 6.61
CA LYS A 336 -2.39 23.63 6.58
C LYS A 336 -3.10 24.68 7.44
N LYS A 337 -4.43 24.60 7.52
CA LYS A 337 -5.27 25.47 8.37
C LYS A 337 -5.43 24.96 9.81
N ARG A 338 -4.80 23.83 10.17
CA ARG A 338 -4.86 23.20 11.50
C ARG A 338 -6.28 22.85 11.94
N LEU A 339 -7.11 22.42 10.99
CA LEU A 339 -8.51 22.07 11.25
C LEU A 339 -8.71 20.59 11.62
N LEU A 340 -7.72 19.75 11.36
CA LEU A 340 -7.77 18.30 11.60
C LEU A 340 -7.16 17.93 12.96
N ALA A 341 -7.89 17.14 13.75
CA ALA A 341 -7.33 16.46 14.90
C ALA A 341 -6.64 15.14 14.48
N SER A 342 -7.32 14.36 13.64
CA SER A 342 -6.78 13.14 13.00
C SER A 342 -7.31 12.98 11.59
N ALA A 343 -6.59 12.22 10.77
CA ALA A 343 -7.02 11.77 9.44
C ALA A 343 -6.44 10.39 9.18
N HIS A 344 -7.28 9.46 8.72
CA HIS A 344 -6.90 8.09 8.44
C HIS A 344 -7.67 7.58 7.22
N ASP A 345 -6.95 6.94 6.31
CA ASP A 345 -7.51 6.52 5.04
C ASP A 345 -8.44 5.30 5.18
N CYS A 346 -9.27 5.04 4.16
CA CYS A 346 -10.07 3.83 4.08
C CYS A 346 -9.55 2.95 2.93
N SER A 347 -8.73 1.97 3.26
CA SER A 347 -8.06 1.03 2.35
C SER A 347 -8.56 -0.41 2.56
N GLU A 348 -7.67 -1.38 2.76
CA GLU A 348 -8.02 -2.79 2.98
C GLU A 348 -8.91 -2.99 4.21
N GLY A 349 -9.99 -3.75 4.04
CA GLY A 349 -10.99 -3.96 5.08
C GLY A 349 -11.98 -2.80 5.27
N GLY A 350 -11.78 -1.65 4.61
CA GLY A 350 -12.77 -0.59 4.53
C GLY A 350 -13.01 0.21 5.82
N LEU A 351 -14.19 0.82 5.90
CA LEU A 351 -14.52 1.84 6.92
C LEU A 351 -14.44 1.32 8.35
N ALA A 352 -14.93 0.10 8.59
CA ALA A 352 -14.94 -0.48 9.94
C ALA A 352 -13.51 -0.70 10.47
N LEU A 353 -12.57 -1.07 9.59
CA LEU A 353 -11.17 -1.24 9.94
C LEU A 353 -10.50 0.10 10.20
N ALA A 354 -10.68 1.09 9.32
CA ALA A 354 -10.16 2.45 9.53
C ALA A 354 -10.64 3.03 10.87
N LEU A 355 -11.92 2.85 11.22
CA LEU A 355 -12.45 3.28 12.52
C LEU A 355 -11.82 2.51 13.69
N ALA A 356 -11.64 1.19 13.56
CA ALA A 356 -11.00 0.37 14.59
C ALA A 356 -9.55 0.78 14.83
N GLU A 357 -8.77 0.97 13.78
CA GLU A 357 -7.38 1.42 13.84
C GLU A 357 -7.28 2.83 14.43
N SER A 358 -8.15 3.76 14.01
CA SER A 358 -8.25 5.10 14.59
C SER A 358 -8.47 5.08 16.11
N CYS A 359 -9.14 4.05 16.65
CA CYS A 359 -9.37 3.90 18.08
C CYS A 359 -8.15 3.33 18.85
N ILE A 360 -7.33 2.48 18.23
CA ILE A 360 -6.34 1.62 18.93
C ILE A 360 -4.86 1.89 18.57
N LEU A 361 -4.59 2.70 17.55
CA LEU A 361 -3.23 3.01 17.11
C LEU A 361 -2.42 3.74 18.20
N ALA A 362 -3.05 4.64 18.94
CA ALA A 362 -2.42 5.39 20.03
C ALA A 362 -2.22 4.52 21.29
N LYS A 363 -1.12 3.75 21.32
CA LYS A 363 -0.80 2.84 22.43
C LYS A 363 -0.89 3.54 23.80
N GLY A 364 -1.71 3.00 24.70
CA GLY A 364 -1.93 3.51 26.06
C GLY A 364 -2.77 4.79 26.13
N ARG A 365 -3.33 5.24 25.00
CA ARG A 365 -4.23 6.39 24.87
C ARG A 365 -5.38 6.04 23.93
N GLU A 366 -5.81 4.78 23.94
CA GLU A 366 -6.90 4.28 23.12
C GLU A 366 -8.21 5.04 23.42
N LEU A 367 -8.97 5.38 22.39
CA LEU A 367 -10.21 6.14 22.51
C LEU A 367 -11.26 5.56 21.57
N GLY A 368 -12.44 5.25 22.12
CA GLY A 368 -13.52 4.61 21.37
C GLY A 368 -14.20 5.55 20.39
N ALA A 369 -15.18 5.02 19.67
CA ALA A 369 -16.01 5.80 18.76
C ALA A 369 -17.43 5.26 18.74
N VAL A 370 -18.39 6.18 18.66
CA VAL A 370 -19.80 5.85 18.44
C VAL A 370 -20.20 6.44 17.10
N ILE A 371 -20.51 5.54 16.17
CA ILE A 371 -20.90 5.84 14.79
C ILE A 371 -22.39 5.56 14.63
N THR A 372 -23.11 6.57 14.17
CA THR A 372 -24.53 6.48 13.85
C THR A 372 -24.74 7.08 12.47
N ASN A 373 -25.01 6.23 11.49
CA ASN A 373 -25.14 6.65 10.12
C ASN A 373 -26.14 5.79 9.34
N GLU A 374 -26.85 6.43 8.42
CA GLU A 374 -27.79 5.78 7.51
C GLU A 374 -27.07 5.14 6.33
N LEU A 375 -27.40 3.88 6.04
CA LEU A 375 -26.83 3.10 4.93
C LEU A 375 -27.21 3.63 3.55
N GLY A 376 -28.34 4.31 3.44
CA GLY A 376 -28.99 4.51 2.15
C GLY A 376 -29.31 3.15 1.50
N SER A 377 -28.83 2.95 0.28
CA SER A 377 -29.04 1.74 -0.52
C SER A 377 -27.97 0.65 -0.36
N LEU A 378 -26.92 0.90 0.44
CA LEU A 378 -25.80 -0.04 0.60
C LEU A 378 -26.17 -1.23 1.47
N SER A 379 -25.60 -2.40 1.14
CA SER A 379 -25.49 -3.51 2.08
C SER A 379 -24.64 -3.12 3.30
N LYS A 380 -24.86 -3.79 4.44
CA LYS A 380 -24.05 -3.57 5.65
C LYS A 380 -22.59 -3.93 5.39
N GLU A 381 -22.38 -4.99 4.63
CA GLU A 381 -21.08 -5.54 4.27
C GLU A 381 -20.30 -4.55 3.40
N ALA A 382 -20.92 -3.97 2.36
CA ALA A 382 -20.25 -2.96 1.55
C ALA A 382 -19.98 -1.66 2.32
N TYR A 383 -20.90 -1.24 3.20
CA TYR A 383 -20.69 -0.06 4.03
C TYR A 383 -19.53 -0.24 5.02
N LEU A 384 -19.46 -1.39 5.69
CA LEU A 384 -18.46 -1.68 6.72
C LEU A 384 -17.11 -2.09 6.12
N PHE A 385 -17.13 -2.99 5.13
CA PHE A 385 -15.95 -3.70 4.64
C PHE A 385 -15.68 -3.52 3.14
N GLY A 386 -16.53 -2.75 2.44
CA GLY A 386 -16.24 -2.34 1.08
C GLY A 386 -15.03 -1.41 1.05
N GLU A 387 -14.21 -1.58 0.03
CA GLU A 387 -12.92 -0.90 -0.15
C GLU A 387 -13.01 0.18 -1.24
N THR A 388 -14.18 0.85 -1.30
CA THR A 388 -14.39 2.00 -2.19
C THR A 388 -13.32 3.05 -1.97
N GLN A 389 -12.78 3.53 -3.10
CA GLN A 389 -11.65 4.44 -3.15
C GLN A 389 -12.05 5.88 -2.79
N SER A 390 -11.04 6.73 -2.56
CA SER A 390 -11.23 8.17 -2.26
C SER A 390 -12.09 8.41 -1.01
N ARG A 391 -11.77 7.69 0.08
CA ARG A 391 -12.41 7.87 1.39
C ARG A 391 -11.38 8.04 2.50
N VAL A 392 -11.67 8.95 3.43
CA VAL A 392 -10.84 9.21 4.62
C VAL A 392 -11.75 9.48 5.81
N VAL A 393 -11.44 8.87 6.94
CA VAL A 393 -12.01 9.20 8.25
C VAL A 393 -11.20 10.32 8.87
N ILE A 394 -11.84 11.45 9.16
CA ILE A 394 -11.22 12.55 9.91
C ILE A 394 -11.92 12.73 11.26
N SER A 395 -11.15 13.18 12.25
CA SER A 395 -11.72 13.76 13.48
C SER A 395 -11.38 15.23 13.56
N VAL A 396 -12.37 16.02 14.00
CA VAL A 396 -12.26 17.48 14.09
C VAL A 396 -12.84 17.96 15.42
N ASP A 397 -12.23 18.99 15.99
CA ASP A 397 -12.83 19.69 17.12
C ASP A 397 -14.19 20.28 16.67
N PRO A 398 -15.27 20.17 17.46
CA PRO A 398 -16.57 20.75 17.12
C PRO A 398 -16.53 22.21 16.68
N GLU A 399 -15.60 23.02 17.20
CA GLU A 399 -15.42 24.42 16.81
C GLU A 399 -14.95 24.58 15.35
N ASN A 400 -14.21 23.61 14.83
CA ASN A 400 -13.70 23.61 13.46
C ASN A 400 -14.69 23.04 12.44
N LEU A 401 -15.75 22.36 12.89
CA LEU A 401 -16.68 21.61 12.04
C LEU A 401 -17.21 22.46 10.87
N LYS A 402 -17.67 23.68 11.16
CA LYS A 402 -18.23 24.58 10.14
C LYS A 402 -17.23 24.86 9.02
N ASN A 403 -15.99 25.19 9.38
CA ASN A 403 -14.93 25.50 8.40
C ASN A 403 -14.59 24.28 7.54
N VAL A 404 -14.56 23.08 8.12
CA VAL A 404 -14.28 21.84 7.39
C VAL A 404 -15.40 21.54 6.39
N CYS A 405 -16.66 21.71 6.77
CA CYS A 405 -17.82 21.54 5.90
C CYS A 405 -17.77 22.54 4.72
N GLU A 406 -17.60 23.83 5.00
CA GLU A 406 -17.52 24.88 3.96
C GLU A 406 -16.37 24.64 2.97
N MET A 407 -15.21 24.21 3.47
CA MET A 407 -14.08 23.86 2.60
C MET A 407 -14.39 22.64 1.73
N SER A 408 -14.98 21.59 2.29
CA SER A 408 -15.35 20.37 1.56
C SER A 408 -16.35 20.68 0.44
N GLU A 409 -17.35 21.52 0.72
CA GLU A 409 -18.34 21.99 -0.26
C GLU A 409 -17.68 22.80 -1.38
N SER A 410 -16.78 23.72 -1.04
CA SER A 410 -16.12 24.59 -2.01
C SER A 410 -15.33 23.83 -3.08
N VAL A 411 -14.77 22.66 -2.73
CA VAL A 411 -14.03 21.79 -3.66
C VAL A 411 -14.84 20.58 -4.15
N HIS A 412 -16.13 20.52 -3.78
CA HIS A 412 -17.06 19.46 -4.17
C HIS A 412 -16.58 18.06 -3.77
N VAL A 413 -16.03 17.93 -2.56
CA VAL A 413 -15.72 16.63 -1.96
C VAL A 413 -16.89 16.24 -1.06
N PRO A 414 -17.59 15.11 -1.34
CA PRO A 414 -18.65 14.61 -0.48
C PRO A 414 -18.15 14.39 0.94
N TYR A 415 -19.00 14.68 1.92
CA TYR A 415 -18.68 14.40 3.31
C TYR A 415 -19.92 14.01 4.09
N ARG A 416 -19.73 13.27 5.18
CA ARG A 416 -20.79 12.95 6.11
C ARG A 416 -20.28 12.93 7.53
N LYS A 417 -20.98 13.62 8.43
CA LYS A 417 -20.81 13.43 9.87
C LYS A 417 -21.35 12.06 10.24
N ILE A 418 -20.48 11.17 10.71
CA ILE A 418 -20.85 9.78 10.99
C ILE A 418 -20.86 9.45 12.48
N GLY A 419 -20.22 10.26 13.34
CA GLY A 419 -20.18 9.94 14.76
C GLY A 419 -19.32 10.88 15.61
N GLN A 420 -18.91 10.37 16.77
CA GLN A 420 -18.03 11.06 17.72
C GLN A 420 -17.03 10.10 18.36
N ALA A 421 -15.82 10.58 18.62
CA ALA A 421 -14.82 9.84 19.38
C ALA A 421 -15.15 9.91 20.87
N ARG A 422 -15.41 8.76 21.51
CA ARG A 422 -15.73 8.62 22.95
C ARG A 422 -15.79 7.16 23.37
N GLY A 423 -15.64 6.92 24.67
CA GLY A 423 -15.88 5.61 25.28
C GLY A 423 -14.71 4.63 25.14
N ALA A 424 -14.98 3.37 25.47
CA ALA A 424 -14.00 2.28 25.53
C ALA A 424 -14.37 1.10 24.60
N SER A 425 -15.19 1.38 23.58
CA SER A 425 -15.69 0.47 22.56
C SER A 425 -15.69 1.16 21.19
N LEU A 426 -15.59 0.37 20.12
CA LEU A 426 -16.03 0.78 18.80
C LEU A 426 -17.48 0.34 18.63
N GLU A 427 -18.37 1.30 18.40
CA GLU A 427 -19.79 1.09 18.18
C GLU A 427 -20.18 1.63 16.82
N ILE A 428 -20.66 0.77 15.92
CA ILE A 428 -21.16 1.16 14.60
C ILE A 428 -22.59 0.68 14.46
N ASN A 429 -23.53 1.64 14.56
CA ASN A 429 -24.96 1.39 14.61
C ASN A 429 -25.26 0.26 15.63
N SER A 430 -26.16 -0.67 15.30
CA SER A 430 -26.43 -1.88 16.08
C SER A 430 -25.67 -3.12 15.58
N TRP A 431 -24.66 -2.93 14.72
CA TRP A 431 -24.01 -4.05 14.00
C TRP A 431 -22.67 -4.45 14.59
N ILE A 432 -21.89 -3.45 15.01
CA ILE A 432 -20.57 -3.66 15.62
C ILE A 432 -20.60 -3.02 16.99
N GLN A 433 -20.23 -3.80 18.01
CA GLN A 433 -19.98 -3.34 19.36
C GLN A 433 -18.84 -4.17 19.95
N VAL A 434 -17.62 -3.67 19.81
CA VAL A 434 -16.42 -4.38 20.25
C VAL A 434 -15.62 -3.52 21.22
N PRO A 435 -15.34 -3.99 22.45
CA PRO A 435 -14.47 -3.31 23.39
C PRO A 435 -13.05 -3.11 22.83
N LEU A 436 -12.44 -1.95 23.09
CA LEU A 436 -11.09 -1.64 22.56
C LEU A 436 -10.03 -2.62 23.03
N VAL A 437 -10.18 -3.20 24.23
CA VAL A 437 -9.27 -4.23 24.73
C VAL A 437 -9.23 -5.46 23.82
N ILE A 438 -10.38 -5.84 23.24
CA ILE A 438 -10.46 -6.97 22.32
C ILE A 438 -9.86 -6.59 20.97
N LEU A 439 -10.20 -5.41 20.43
CA LEU A 439 -9.62 -4.91 19.17
C LEU A 439 -8.09 -4.85 19.25
N THR A 440 -7.57 -4.23 20.31
CA THR A 440 -6.14 -4.06 20.56
C THR A 440 -5.43 -5.40 20.68
N ALA A 441 -5.97 -6.33 21.49
CA ALA A 441 -5.37 -7.64 21.68
C ALA A 441 -5.40 -8.49 20.40
N THR A 442 -6.44 -8.33 19.57
CA THR A 442 -6.59 -9.04 18.30
C THR A 442 -5.57 -8.53 17.30
N TRP A 443 -5.58 -7.22 17.03
CA TRP A 443 -4.78 -6.55 16.00
C TRP A 443 -3.28 -6.52 16.33
N ARG A 444 -2.88 -6.16 17.56
CA ARG A 444 -1.45 -6.02 17.92
C ARG A 444 -0.71 -7.34 17.99
N ASN A 445 -1.39 -8.42 18.41
CA ASN A 445 -0.74 -9.70 18.65
C ASN A 445 -0.86 -10.68 17.48
N ALA A 446 -1.59 -10.36 16.42
CA ALA A 446 -1.87 -11.27 15.31
C ALA A 446 -0.61 -11.79 14.60
N ILE A 447 0.34 -10.92 14.26
CA ILE A 447 1.61 -11.34 13.66
C ILE A 447 2.47 -12.06 14.70
N LYS A 448 2.58 -11.51 15.91
CA LYS A 448 3.35 -12.13 17.00
C LYS A 448 2.94 -13.59 17.24
N ARG A 449 1.63 -13.86 17.37
CA ARG A 449 1.09 -15.22 17.55
C ARG A 449 1.49 -16.19 16.44
N ARG A 450 1.71 -15.71 15.22
CA ARG A 450 2.09 -16.55 14.06
C ARG A 450 3.59 -16.76 13.95
N MET A 451 4.40 -15.83 14.47
CA MET A 451 5.85 -15.96 14.51
C MET A 451 6.33 -16.82 15.69
N ASP A 452 5.57 -16.82 16.79
CA ASP A 452 5.86 -17.61 17.99
C ASP A 452 5.31 -19.06 17.92
N ALA A 453 4.52 -19.40 16.89
CA ALA A 453 3.90 -20.72 16.67
C ALA A 453 4.70 -21.55 15.66
#